data_AF-A0A837IGX2-F1
#
_entry.id   AF-A0A837IGX2-F1
#
_cell.length_a   1.000
_cell.length_b   1.000
_cell.length_c   1.000
_cell.angle_alpha   90.00
_cell.angle_beta   90.00
_cell.angle_gamma   90.00
#
_symmetry.space_group_name_H-M   'P 1'
#
loop_
_entity.id
_entity.type
_entity.pdbx_description
1 polymer ?
#
loop_
_entity_poly.entity_id
_entity_poly.type
_entity_poly.pdbx_seq_one_letter_code
_entity_poly.pdbx_strand_id
1 'polypeptide(L)'
;MIMSASELREKFLDFFKEHGHKIVPSSSLIPDDPSVLLTTAGMQQFKPYFLGKADPIKDFGGKRATSIQKCFRTSDIDEVGDESHLTFFEMLGHFSFGDYFKKETIAWTYELLTEIFNIAPERISATVFAGDEKIPFDKESYNAWAEFLPSERIRKGSRADNMWGPAGPEGPCGAANEVYVDNLEVATLVFMEYFCAKDQSLTPLPQKGVDVGWGFERLAMIVQGTKTIFETDLFEPIAQLIKDNSGSEDVKGIRIVADHVRAATFMIADGIKPSNTDRGYILRRLLRRARYYYNSLGAYDKALGELVDHVVPIYKETNYGLNGKIPIIDEIITSEEMTFSAHLGFGKKLLEKIIKNDGRISGENAFLLHSTYGYPFELILDIAKENNMEVDENGFQEKQKAHQEISRAGVEKKFGGHGLLLDNGELKAANEEELKKVTRLHTATHLLQAALRKVLGEGVKQAGSDITAERTRFDFTFERKLTDEEIKKVEDSVNFAISQKYDVQKKEMPHEDAIKSGALHFFKEKYPPMVNVYSVGNFKTDPPEIFSRELCGGPHVKNTSEIGRFKILKQEPVGSGLRRLRATVY
;
A
#
# COMPACT_ATOMS: atom_id res chain seq x y z
N MET A 1 -35.48 -9.63 11.55
CA MET A 1 -34.52 -9.34 10.46
C MET A 1 -33.14 -9.46 11.08
N ILE A 2 -32.20 -10.13 10.43
CA ILE A 2 -30.82 -10.23 10.93
C ILE A 2 -30.17 -8.86 10.75
N MET A 3 -29.42 -8.39 11.76
CA MET A 3 -28.78 -7.06 11.74
C MET A 3 -27.66 -7.01 10.70
N SER A 4 -27.72 -6.04 9.79
CA SER A 4 -26.68 -5.79 8.79
C SER A 4 -25.41 -5.20 9.42
N ALA A 5 -24.29 -5.28 8.71
CA ALA A 5 -23.05 -4.61 9.12
C ALA A 5 -23.23 -3.08 9.25
N SER A 6 -24.04 -2.46 8.39
CA SER A 6 -24.31 -1.02 8.49
C SER A 6 -25.03 -0.67 9.79
N GLU A 7 -26.10 -1.39 10.13
CA GLU A 7 -26.84 -1.21 11.39
C GLU A 7 -25.96 -1.53 12.61
N LEU A 8 -25.07 -2.52 12.50
CA LEU A 8 -24.13 -2.88 13.58
C LEU A 8 -23.16 -1.73 13.90
N ARG A 9 -22.61 -1.07 12.88
CA ARG A 9 -21.76 0.12 13.05
C ARG A 9 -22.52 1.26 13.72
N GLU A 10 -23.73 1.54 13.23
CA GLU A 10 -24.59 2.61 13.75
C GLU A 10 -24.92 2.39 15.22
N LYS A 11 -25.42 1.20 15.57
CA LYS A 11 -25.76 0.84 16.96
C LYS A 11 -24.58 0.97 17.92
N PHE A 12 -23.39 0.56 17.50
CA PHE A 12 -22.19 0.71 18.32
C PHE A 12 -21.86 2.18 18.58
N LEU A 13 -21.88 3.01 17.53
CA LEU A 13 -21.56 4.43 17.65
C LEU A 13 -22.62 5.19 18.46
N ASP A 14 -23.90 4.89 18.25
CA ASP A 14 -25.00 5.51 18.98
C ASP A 14 -24.97 5.12 20.46
N PHE A 15 -24.70 3.85 20.78
CA PHE A 15 -24.54 3.40 22.16
C PHE A 15 -23.49 4.23 22.89
N PHE A 16 -22.29 4.41 22.31
CA PHE A 16 -21.25 5.19 22.98
C PHE A 16 -21.50 6.70 22.94
N LYS A 17 -22.18 7.21 21.92
CA LYS A 17 -22.62 8.60 21.88
C LYS A 17 -23.61 8.92 23.01
N GLU A 18 -24.55 8.03 23.29
CA GLU A 18 -25.48 8.13 24.43
C GLU A 18 -24.74 8.08 25.77
N HIS A 19 -23.63 7.34 25.83
CA HIS A 19 -22.69 7.32 26.96
C HIS A 19 -21.71 8.51 26.99
N GLY A 20 -21.95 9.55 26.18
CA GLY A 20 -21.20 10.80 26.21
C GLY A 20 -19.84 10.76 25.51
N HIS A 21 -19.59 9.75 24.67
CA HIS A 21 -18.38 9.67 23.86
C HIS A 21 -18.50 10.56 22.62
N LYS A 22 -17.41 11.25 22.28
CA LYS A 22 -17.30 11.93 20.99
C LYS A 22 -17.08 10.90 19.89
N ILE A 23 -17.93 10.88 18.87
CA ILE A 23 -17.66 10.14 17.64
C ILE A 23 -16.51 10.82 16.89
N VAL A 24 -15.42 10.09 16.68
CA VAL A 24 -14.22 10.52 15.97
C VAL A 24 -14.12 9.73 14.65
N PRO A 25 -13.91 10.39 13.50
CA PRO A 25 -13.71 9.71 12.22
C PRO A 25 -12.50 8.77 12.23
N SER A 26 -12.54 7.71 11.40
CA SER A 26 -11.35 6.88 11.16
C SER A 26 -10.20 7.72 10.65
N SER A 27 -9.00 7.52 11.19
CA SER A 27 -7.77 8.02 10.60
C SER A 27 -7.40 7.22 9.34
N SER A 28 -6.46 7.74 8.57
CA SER A 28 -5.88 7.05 7.41
C SER A 28 -5.22 5.73 7.83
N LEU A 29 -5.17 4.76 6.91
CA LEU A 29 -4.25 3.61 7.00
C LEU A 29 -2.79 4.06 6.94
N ILE A 30 -2.54 5.33 6.55
CA ILE A 30 -1.25 5.97 6.67
C ILE A 30 -1.13 6.67 8.03
N PRO A 31 -0.46 6.06 9.04
CA PRO A 31 -0.32 6.68 10.34
C PRO A 31 0.68 7.83 10.30
N ASP A 32 0.47 8.81 11.19
CA ASP A 32 1.43 9.89 11.46
C ASP A 32 2.67 9.40 12.22
N ASP A 33 2.58 8.24 12.90
CA ASP A 33 3.71 7.61 13.59
C ASP A 33 4.64 6.95 12.56
N PRO A 34 5.89 7.44 12.36
CA PRO A 34 6.80 6.91 11.36
C PRO A 34 7.40 5.55 11.75
N SER A 35 7.17 5.06 12.97
CA SER A 35 7.67 3.76 13.43
C SER A 35 6.83 2.57 12.95
N VAL A 36 5.67 2.84 12.34
CA VAL A 36 4.76 1.84 11.81
C VAL A 36 4.41 2.13 10.35
N LEU A 37 4.31 1.08 9.53
CA LEU A 37 4.00 1.21 8.10
C LEU A 37 2.51 1.41 7.83
N LEU A 38 1.62 0.85 8.64
CA LEU A 38 0.18 0.96 8.46
C LEU A 38 -0.49 1.09 9.83
N THR A 39 -1.69 1.64 9.85
CA THR A 39 -2.52 1.67 11.05
C THR A 39 -3.00 0.25 11.35
N THR A 40 -2.52 -0.35 12.44
CA THR A 40 -2.78 -1.73 12.86
C THR A 40 -3.84 -1.83 13.97
N ALA A 41 -4.13 -0.72 14.67
CA ALA A 41 -5.07 -0.69 15.79
C ALA A 41 -5.81 0.65 15.92
N GLY A 42 -7.04 0.57 16.45
CA GLY A 42 -7.92 1.72 16.73
C GLY A 42 -7.29 2.80 17.59
N MET A 43 -6.50 2.39 18.59
CA MET A 43 -5.88 3.31 19.53
C MET A 43 -4.83 4.23 18.92
N GLN A 44 -4.23 3.90 17.78
CA GLN A 44 -3.02 4.60 17.31
C GLN A 44 -3.25 6.10 17.09
N GLN A 45 -4.42 6.48 16.57
CA GLN A 45 -4.81 7.89 16.42
C GLN A 45 -4.96 8.61 17.77
N PHE A 46 -5.15 7.87 18.86
CA PHE A 46 -5.32 8.38 20.22
C PHE A 46 -4.05 8.30 21.09
N LYS A 47 -2.94 7.74 20.57
CA LYS A 47 -1.65 7.65 21.28
C LYS A 47 -1.23 8.98 21.95
N PRO A 48 -1.35 10.16 21.30
CA PRO A 48 -0.97 11.43 21.93
C PRO A 48 -1.75 11.78 23.19
N TYR A 49 -3.02 11.38 23.29
CA TYR A 49 -3.88 11.70 24.44
C TYR A 49 -3.52 10.86 25.67
N PHE A 50 -3.22 9.57 25.49
CA PHE A 50 -2.71 8.72 26.60
C PHE A 50 -1.37 9.21 27.14
N LEU A 51 -0.55 9.82 26.27
CA LEU A 51 0.76 10.38 26.64
C LEU A 51 0.69 11.81 27.19
N GLY A 52 -0.51 12.42 27.27
CA GLY A 52 -0.68 13.81 27.69
C GLY A 52 -0.08 14.85 26.72
N LYS A 53 0.19 14.45 25.47
CA LYS A 53 0.72 15.32 24.40
C LYS A 53 -0.39 16.06 23.65
N ALA A 54 -1.63 15.59 23.73
CA ALA A 54 -2.82 16.21 23.19
C ALA A 54 -3.90 16.33 24.27
N ASP A 55 -4.84 17.27 24.09
CA ASP A 55 -5.87 17.59 25.08
C ASP A 55 -7.25 17.14 24.57
N PRO A 56 -7.83 16.08 25.15
CA PRO A 56 -9.11 15.55 24.68
C PRO A 56 -10.28 16.51 24.99
N ILE A 57 -10.17 17.33 26.05
CA ILE A 57 -11.20 18.32 26.37
C ILE A 57 -11.26 19.38 25.27
N LYS A 58 -10.09 19.84 24.81
CA LYS A 58 -9.98 20.81 23.73
C LYS A 58 -10.44 20.23 22.38
N ASP A 59 -10.02 19.01 22.06
CA ASP A 59 -10.19 18.44 20.72
C ASP A 59 -11.55 17.73 20.55
N PHE A 60 -12.07 17.12 21.61
CA PHE A 60 -13.29 16.31 21.59
C PHE A 60 -14.44 16.91 22.40
N GLY A 61 -14.19 17.92 23.23
CA GLY A 61 -15.16 18.48 24.17
C GLY A 61 -15.35 17.64 25.42
N GLY A 62 -14.52 16.62 25.64
CA GLY A 62 -14.61 15.69 26.76
C GLY A 62 -13.50 14.64 26.74
N LYS A 63 -13.46 13.78 27.75
CA LYS A 63 -12.40 12.76 27.92
C LYS A 63 -12.75 11.39 27.31
N ARG A 64 -13.82 11.31 26.54
CA ARG A 64 -14.36 10.07 25.98
C ARG A 64 -14.43 10.17 24.46
N ALA A 65 -13.95 9.15 23.76
CA ALA A 65 -14.02 9.08 22.31
C ALA A 65 -14.48 7.69 21.85
N THR A 66 -15.15 7.61 20.72
CA THR A 66 -15.47 6.35 20.03
C THR A 66 -15.18 6.50 18.55
N SER A 67 -14.70 5.44 17.92
CA SER A 67 -14.44 5.41 16.48
C SER A 67 -14.58 4.01 15.91
N ILE A 68 -14.74 3.94 14.60
CA ILE A 68 -14.57 2.70 13.82
C ILE A 68 -13.35 2.93 12.95
N GLN A 69 -12.23 2.33 13.34
CA GLN A 69 -10.95 2.57 12.69
C GLN A 69 -10.68 1.53 11.61
N LYS A 70 -10.33 1.99 10.41
CA LYS A 70 -9.70 1.18 9.38
C LYS A 70 -8.35 0.66 9.87
N CYS A 71 -8.18 -0.65 9.93
CA CYS A 71 -6.94 -1.30 10.36
C CYS A 71 -6.40 -2.22 9.26
N PHE A 72 -5.09 -2.41 9.27
CA PHE A 72 -4.40 -3.34 8.39
C PHE A 72 -3.38 -4.16 9.18
N ARG A 73 -3.36 -5.48 8.99
CA ARG A 73 -2.36 -6.39 9.57
C ARG A 73 -1.58 -7.12 8.48
N THR A 74 -0.28 -6.85 8.45
CA THR A 74 0.65 -7.54 7.55
C THR A 74 1.03 -8.93 8.05
N SER A 75 0.93 -9.16 9.36
CA SER A 75 1.22 -10.44 10.00
C SER A 75 0.26 -11.55 9.58
N ASP A 76 -0.96 -11.18 9.22
CA ASP A 76 -2.09 -12.12 9.03
C ASP A 76 -2.30 -12.43 7.53
N ILE A 77 -1.43 -11.91 6.64
CA ILE A 77 -1.56 -12.05 5.18
C ILE A 77 -1.54 -13.53 4.76
N ASP A 78 -0.77 -14.36 5.44
CA ASP A 78 -0.53 -15.76 5.05
C ASP A 78 -1.59 -16.72 5.58
N GLU A 79 -2.34 -16.28 6.59
CA GLU A 79 -3.49 -16.94 7.22
C GLU A 79 -4.79 -16.68 6.46
N VAL A 80 -4.86 -15.59 5.67
CA VAL A 80 -6.02 -15.26 4.85
C VAL A 80 -6.37 -16.41 3.91
N GLY A 81 -7.66 -16.72 3.85
CA GLY A 81 -8.23 -17.88 3.16
C GLY A 81 -8.85 -18.90 4.12
N ASP A 82 -8.58 -18.75 5.42
CA ASP A 82 -9.28 -19.49 6.47
C ASP A 82 -10.68 -18.89 6.78
N GLU A 83 -11.22 -19.17 7.96
CA GLU A 83 -12.58 -18.77 8.33
C GLU A 83 -12.69 -17.35 8.91
N SER A 84 -11.58 -16.72 9.34
CA SER A 84 -11.65 -15.53 10.21
C SER A 84 -10.49 -14.52 10.11
N HIS A 85 -9.41 -14.80 9.38
CA HIS A 85 -8.28 -13.88 9.20
C HIS A 85 -8.47 -12.95 8.00
N LEU A 86 -8.01 -11.71 8.16
CA LEU A 86 -8.13 -10.62 7.20
C LEU A 86 -6.87 -9.77 7.19
N THR A 87 -6.56 -9.19 6.03
CA THR A 87 -5.49 -8.18 5.93
C THR A 87 -5.99 -6.80 6.31
N PHE A 88 -7.19 -6.44 5.85
CA PHE A 88 -7.88 -5.21 6.21
C PHE A 88 -9.12 -5.55 7.03
N PHE A 89 -9.36 -4.82 8.11
CA PHE A 89 -10.55 -4.98 8.93
C PHE A 89 -10.91 -3.67 9.63
N GLU A 90 -12.14 -3.59 10.13
CA GLU A 90 -12.57 -2.46 10.96
C GLU A 90 -12.44 -2.82 12.44
N MET A 91 -11.89 -1.88 13.21
CA MET A 91 -11.82 -2.00 14.66
C MET A 91 -12.77 -0.98 15.30
N LEU A 92 -13.86 -1.46 15.86
CA LEU A 92 -14.78 -0.61 16.63
C LEU A 92 -14.13 -0.37 17.98
N GLY A 93 -14.12 0.87 18.44
CA GLY A 93 -13.45 1.21 19.67
C GLY A 93 -14.09 2.31 20.47
N HIS A 94 -13.88 2.24 21.76
CA HIS A 94 -14.19 3.31 22.69
C HIS A 94 -13.01 3.52 23.64
N PHE A 95 -12.77 4.79 23.94
CA PHE A 95 -11.56 5.26 24.56
C PHE A 95 -11.88 6.16 25.76
N SER A 96 -11.09 6.03 26.81
CA SER A 96 -11.15 6.87 28.01
C SER A 96 -9.79 7.50 28.24
N PHE A 97 -9.75 8.81 28.39
CA PHE A 97 -8.56 9.57 28.74
C PHE A 97 -8.62 10.01 30.20
N GLY A 98 -8.78 9.02 31.09
CA GLY A 98 -8.85 9.22 32.55
C GLY A 98 -10.23 9.64 33.06
N ASP A 99 -11.30 9.10 32.46
CA ASP A 99 -12.69 9.40 32.85
C ASP A 99 -13.41 8.20 33.49
N TYR A 100 -13.43 7.07 32.78
CA TYR A 100 -13.87 5.77 33.29
C TYR A 100 -12.76 4.71 33.11
N PHE A 101 -12.90 3.55 33.74
CA PHE A 101 -11.89 2.50 33.70
C PHE A 101 -12.50 1.10 33.59
N LYS A 102 -12.11 0.13 34.42
CA LYS A 102 -12.45 -1.28 34.26
C LYS A 102 -13.93 -1.59 34.42
N LYS A 103 -14.54 -1.11 35.51
CA LYS A 103 -15.92 -1.48 35.87
C LYS A 103 -16.93 -1.06 34.80
N GLU A 104 -16.90 0.21 34.39
CA GLU A 104 -17.81 0.73 33.36
C GLU A 104 -17.56 0.06 32.01
N THR A 105 -16.29 -0.11 31.64
CA THR A 105 -15.90 -0.76 30.37
C THR A 105 -16.44 -2.18 30.26
N ILE A 106 -16.36 -2.96 31.34
CA ILE A 106 -16.87 -4.34 31.38
C ILE A 106 -18.40 -4.37 31.37
N ALA A 107 -19.07 -3.50 32.13
CA ALA A 107 -20.52 -3.41 32.15
C ALA A 107 -21.08 -3.07 30.75
N TRP A 108 -20.53 -2.04 30.10
CA TRP A 108 -20.93 -1.64 28.75
C TRP A 108 -20.64 -2.71 27.70
N THR A 109 -19.54 -3.45 27.85
CA THR A 109 -19.22 -4.57 26.96
C THR A 109 -20.27 -5.67 27.07
N TYR A 110 -20.70 -6.00 28.29
CA TYR A 110 -21.74 -7.01 28.51
C TYR A 110 -23.12 -6.53 28.01
N GLU A 111 -23.47 -5.26 28.26
CA GLU A 111 -24.70 -4.62 27.77
C GLU A 111 -24.77 -4.61 26.24
N LEU A 112 -23.67 -4.21 25.57
CA LEU A 112 -23.57 -4.25 24.11
C LEU A 112 -23.83 -5.66 23.56
N LEU A 113 -23.14 -6.67 24.10
CA LEU A 113 -23.31 -8.05 23.65
C LEU A 113 -24.74 -8.54 23.84
N THR A 114 -25.31 -8.33 25.02
CA THR A 114 -26.59 -8.97 25.41
C THR A 114 -27.81 -8.18 24.98
N GLU A 115 -27.82 -6.86 25.16
CA GLU A 115 -28.98 -6.00 24.93
C GLU A 115 -29.01 -5.39 23.52
N ILE A 116 -27.84 -5.00 23.00
CA ILE A 116 -27.76 -4.34 21.69
C ILE A 116 -27.61 -5.35 20.56
N PHE A 117 -26.70 -6.31 20.73
CA PHE A 117 -26.38 -7.35 19.73
C PHE A 117 -27.16 -8.66 19.93
N ASN A 118 -27.95 -8.77 21.01
CA ASN A 118 -28.81 -9.92 21.30
C ASN A 118 -28.06 -11.27 21.37
N ILE A 119 -26.83 -11.25 21.89
CA ILE A 119 -26.02 -12.45 22.11
C ILE A 119 -26.40 -13.05 23.46
N ALA A 120 -26.76 -14.33 23.45
CA ALA A 120 -27.17 -15.03 24.66
C ALA A 120 -26.01 -15.11 25.67
N PRO A 121 -26.23 -14.78 26.96
CA PRO A 121 -25.18 -14.75 27.98
C PRO A 121 -24.32 -16.01 28.09
N GLU A 122 -24.91 -17.19 27.88
CA GLU A 122 -24.24 -18.48 27.90
C GLU A 122 -23.27 -18.72 26.74
N ARG A 123 -23.20 -17.81 25.76
CA ARG A 123 -22.20 -17.85 24.68
C ARG A 123 -20.96 -17.03 25.01
N ILE A 124 -21.06 -16.17 26.04
CA ILE A 124 -20.03 -15.20 26.40
C ILE A 124 -19.05 -15.84 27.40
N SER A 125 -17.76 -15.57 27.22
CA SER A 125 -16.72 -15.79 28.22
C SER A 125 -15.64 -14.71 28.12
N ALA A 126 -14.85 -14.54 29.17
CA ALA A 126 -13.79 -13.55 29.20
C ALA A 126 -12.50 -14.15 29.78
N THR A 127 -11.36 -13.59 29.38
CA THR A 127 -10.08 -13.78 30.05
C THR A 127 -9.71 -12.50 30.81
N VAL A 128 -9.00 -12.64 31.92
CA VAL A 128 -8.40 -11.54 32.67
C VAL A 128 -6.92 -11.85 32.94
N PHE A 129 -6.08 -10.83 33.02
CA PHE A 129 -4.66 -11.03 33.23
C PHE A 129 -4.36 -11.71 34.58
N ALA A 130 -3.69 -12.88 34.52
CA ALA A 130 -3.35 -13.69 35.69
C ALA A 130 -2.36 -13.01 36.66
N GLY A 131 -1.62 -12.01 36.18
CA GLY A 131 -0.47 -11.44 36.88
C GLY A 131 0.84 -12.12 36.47
N ASP A 132 1.94 -11.38 36.63
CA ASP A 132 3.32 -11.86 36.50
C ASP A 132 4.22 -11.22 37.57
N GLU A 133 5.54 -11.34 37.43
CA GLU A 133 6.50 -10.74 38.38
C GLU A 133 6.47 -9.20 38.40
N LYS A 134 6.00 -8.55 37.33
CA LYS A 134 5.98 -7.09 37.15
C LYS A 134 4.62 -6.47 37.47
N ILE A 135 3.53 -7.14 37.11
CA ILE A 135 2.17 -6.62 37.20
C ILE A 135 1.31 -7.65 37.95
N PRO A 136 0.58 -7.25 39.00
CA PRO A 136 -0.25 -8.17 39.77
C PRO A 136 -1.47 -8.68 38.98
N PHE A 137 -2.10 -9.74 39.49
CA PHE A 137 -3.38 -10.25 39.00
C PHE A 137 -4.43 -9.13 38.88
N ASP A 138 -5.14 -9.08 37.74
CA ASP A 138 -6.20 -8.11 37.52
C ASP A 138 -7.50 -8.47 38.25
N LYS A 139 -7.45 -8.33 39.59
CA LYS A 139 -8.57 -8.62 40.48
C LYS A 139 -9.78 -7.71 40.25
N GLU A 140 -9.55 -6.47 39.82
CA GLU A 140 -10.62 -5.51 39.56
C GLU A 140 -11.47 -5.97 38.37
N SER A 141 -10.82 -6.31 37.24
CA SER A 141 -11.53 -6.88 36.09
C SER A 141 -12.22 -8.20 36.41
N TYR A 142 -11.58 -9.09 37.15
CA TYR A 142 -12.19 -10.37 37.56
C TYR A 142 -13.49 -10.16 38.34
N ASN A 143 -13.46 -9.27 39.33
CA ASN A 143 -14.63 -8.98 40.15
C ASN A 143 -15.75 -8.32 39.33
N ALA A 144 -15.41 -7.40 38.43
CA ALA A 144 -16.38 -6.76 37.54
C ALA A 144 -17.05 -7.78 36.60
N TRP A 145 -16.29 -8.69 36.00
CA TRP A 145 -16.87 -9.76 35.18
C TRP A 145 -17.75 -10.72 35.99
N ALA A 146 -17.40 -11.00 37.25
CA ALA A 146 -18.16 -11.88 38.13
C ALA A 146 -19.56 -11.33 38.50
N GLU A 147 -19.84 -10.05 38.25
CA GLU A 147 -21.19 -9.48 38.35
C GLU A 147 -22.11 -9.97 37.21
N PHE A 148 -21.55 -10.39 36.07
CA PHE A 148 -22.29 -10.71 34.84
C PHE A 148 -22.12 -12.16 34.35
N LEU A 149 -20.96 -12.77 34.65
CA LEU A 149 -20.58 -14.10 34.19
C LEU A 149 -20.29 -15.02 35.38
N PRO A 150 -20.66 -16.31 35.29
CA PRO A 150 -20.26 -17.28 36.29
C PRO A 150 -18.75 -17.54 36.21
N SER A 151 -18.13 -17.92 37.33
CA SER A 151 -16.67 -17.99 37.47
C SER A 151 -15.97 -18.90 36.46
N GLU A 152 -16.62 -19.98 36.03
CA GLU A 152 -16.11 -20.92 35.03
C GLU A 152 -15.97 -20.30 33.62
N ARG A 153 -16.61 -19.16 33.38
CA ARG A 153 -16.52 -18.38 32.14
C ARG A 153 -15.53 -17.22 32.23
N ILE A 154 -14.85 -17.06 33.36
CA ILE A 154 -13.82 -16.05 33.58
C ILE A 154 -12.48 -16.77 33.75
N ARG A 155 -11.73 -16.88 32.67
CA ARG A 155 -10.42 -17.53 32.65
C ARG A 155 -9.32 -16.55 33.04
N LYS A 156 -8.21 -17.05 33.59
CA LYS A 156 -7.00 -16.26 33.82
C LYS A 156 -6.03 -16.54 32.69
N GLY A 157 -5.68 -15.54 31.90
CA GLY A 157 -4.73 -15.68 30.79
C GLY A 157 -3.33 -15.16 31.13
N SER A 158 -2.37 -15.55 30.29
CA SER A 158 -0.96 -15.25 30.50
C SER A 158 -0.62 -13.82 30.07
N ARG A 159 0.66 -13.44 30.19
CA ARG A 159 1.15 -12.18 29.62
C ARG A 159 1.03 -12.14 28.10
N ALA A 160 1.17 -13.28 27.40
CA ALA A 160 1.04 -13.30 25.95
C ALA A 160 -0.39 -12.99 25.49
N ASP A 161 -1.38 -13.39 26.29
CA ASP A 161 -2.80 -13.26 25.96
C ASP A 161 -3.41 -11.96 26.53
N ASN A 162 -3.05 -11.59 27.76
CA ASN A 162 -3.72 -10.53 28.51
C ASN A 162 -2.81 -9.35 28.89
N MET A 163 -1.73 -9.13 28.16
CA MET A 163 -1.01 -7.86 28.16
C MET A 163 -0.92 -7.31 26.74
N TRP A 164 -1.39 -6.08 26.56
CA TRP A 164 -1.38 -5.44 25.25
C TRP A 164 -0.44 -4.24 25.21
N GLY A 165 0.23 -4.08 24.08
CA GLY A 165 1.07 -2.93 23.76
C GLY A 165 2.56 -3.12 24.05
N PRO A 166 3.38 -2.16 23.61
CA PRO A 166 2.97 -0.92 22.93
C PRO A 166 2.68 -1.12 21.43
N ALA A 167 1.86 -0.22 20.85
CA ALA A 167 1.76 -0.11 19.40
C ALA A 167 3.03 0.54 18.84
N GLY A 168 3.92 -0.29 18.29
CA GLY A 168 5.26 0.07 17.85
C GLY A 168 6.33 -0.35 18.85
N PRO A 169 7.56 0.18 18.74
CA PRO A 169 8.68 -0.24 19.60
C PRO A 169 8.58 0.27 21.05
N GLU A 170 7.77 1.30 21.31
CA GLU A 170 7.51 1.87 22.64
C GLU A 170 6.16 2.62 22.66
N GLY A 171 5.56 2.79 23.84
CA GLY A 171 4.28 3.49 23.98
C GLY A 171 3.40 3.03 25.16
N PRO A 172 2.15 3.51 25.22
CA PRO A 172 1.17 3.06 26.21
C PRO A 172 0.91 1.55 26.10
N CYS A 173 0.75 0.89 27.25
CA CYS A 173 0.43 -0.53 27.37
C CYS A 173 -0.33 -0.81 28.68
N GLY A 174 -0.90 -2.00 28.81
CA GLY A 174 -1.55 -2.41 30.04
C GLY A 174 -2.12 -3.82 30.02
N ALA A 175 -2.70 -4.20 31.17
CA ALA A 175 -3.45 -5.44 31.29
C ALA A 175 -4.68 -5.37 30.38
N ALA A 176 -5.01 -6.50 29.78
CA ALA A 176 -6.13 -6.61 28.87
C ALA A 176 -7.07 -7.74 29.31
N ASN A 177 -8.35 -7.57 29.02
CA ASN A 177 -9.31 -8.67 29.00
C ASN A 177 -9.62 -9.00 27.55
N GLU A 178 -9.69 -10.28 27.20
CA GLU A 178 -10.23 -10.68 25.90
C GLU A 178 -11.63 -11.27 26.12
N VAL A 179 -12.56 -10.92 25.25
CA VAL A 179 -13.96 -11.34 25.32
C VAL A 179 -14.27 -12.23 24.13
N TYR A 180 -14.88 -13.36 24.45
CA TYR A 180 -15.14 -14.44 23.53
C TYR A 180 -16.63 -14.70 23.41
N VAL A 181 -17.08 -14.95 22.18
CA VAL A 181 -18.39 -15.54 21.89
C VAL A 181 -18.16 -16.85 21.16
N ASP A 182 -18.64 -17.97 21.73
CA ASP A 182 -18.41 -19.33 21.19
C ASP A 182 -16.93 -19.65 20.90
N ASN A 183 -16.02 -19.19 21.76
CA ASN A 183 -14.56 -19.30 21.66
C ASN A 183 -13.90 -18.44 20.57
N LEU A 184 -14.65 -17.59 19.85
CA LEU A 184 -14.07 -16.58 18.99
C LEU A 184 -13.89 -15.28 19.78
N GLU A 185 -12.66 -14.76 19.82
CA GLU A 185 -12.38 -13.45 20.37
C GLU A 185 -13.04 -12.35 19.51
N VAL A 186 -13.97 -11.61 20.11
CA VAL A 186 -14.70 -10.51 19.46
C VAL A 186 -14.25 -9.13 19.93
N ALA A 187 -13.67 -9.03 21.13
CA ALA A 187 -13.18 -7.78 21.69
C ALA A 187 -11.99 -7.97 22.62
N THR A 188 -11.11 -6.98 22.63
CA THR A 188 -10.04 -6.84 23.62
C THR A 188 -10.18 -5.49 24.32
N LEU A 189 -10.21 -5.54 25.66
CA LEU A 189 -10.37 -4.38 26.55
C LEU A 189 -9.05 -4.12 27.25
N VAL A 190 -8.30 -3.13 26.78
CA VAL A 190 -6.97 -2.78 27.30
C VAL A 190 -7.09 -1.63 28.29
N PHE A 191 -6.50 -1.83 29.47
CA PHE A 191 -6.48 -0.85 30.54
C PHE A 191 -5.09 -0.20 30.60
N MET A 192 -4.95 0.92 29.91
CA MET A 192 -3.70 1.65 29.76
C MET A 192 -3.26 2.24 31.10
N GLU A 193 -2.21 1.66 31.69
CA GLU A 193 -1.67 2.08 32.99
C GLU A 193 -0.17 2.36 32.94
N TYR A 194 0.53 1.83 31.93
CA TYR A 194 1.98 1.89 31.84
C TYR A 194 2.45 2.40 30.48
N PHE A 195 3.63 3.01 30.45
CA PHE A 195 4.44 3.22 29.27
C PHE A 195 5.47 2.10 29.21
N CYS A 196 5.47 1.33 28.11
CA CYS A 196 6.48 0.33 27.80
C CYS A 196 7.58 0.96 26.96
N ALA A 197 8.80 1.00 27.49
CA ALA A 197 9.97 1.44 26.75
C ALA A 197 10.54 0.31 25.87
N LYS A 198 11.49 0.64 24.98
CA LYS A 198 12.11 -0.33 24.05
C LYS A 198 12.78 -1.52 24.74
N ASP A 199 13.25 -1.34 25.97
CA ASP A 199 13.87 -2.38 26.80
C ASP A 199 12.84 -3.19 27.61
N GLN A 200 11.55 -2.99 27.36
CA GLN A 200 10.42 -3.60 28.06
C GLN A 200 10.32 -3.24 29.55
N SER A 201 10.97 -2.16 29.98
CA SER A 201 10.71 -1.53 31.27
C SER A 201 9.36 -0.82 31.23
N LEU A 202 8.68 -0.80 32.38
CA LEU A 202 7.35 -0.23 32.54
C LEU A 202 7.41 0.95 33.52
N THR A 203 6.87 2.08 33.11
CA THR A 203 6.69 3.26 33.98
C THR A 203 5.21 3.66 34.00
N PRO A 204 4.66 4.18 35.11
CA PRO A 204 3.27 4.62 35.14
C PRO A 204 2.98 5.72 34.12
N LEU A 205 1.83 5.64 33.43
CA LEU A 205 1.35 6.73 32.58
C LEU A 205 0.93 7.94 33.43
N PRO A 206 0.97 9.17 32.88
CA PRO A 206 0.50 10.37 33.57
C PRO A 206 -0.99 10.30 33.92
N GLN A 207 -1.76 9.51 33.17
CA GLN A 207 -3.16 9.20 33.43
C GLN A 207 -3.46 7.77 33.00
N LYS A 208 -4.36 7.10 33.72
CA LYS A 208 -4.92 5.83 33.27
C LYS A 208 -5.89 6.07 32.13
N GLY A 209 -6.06 5.07 31.28
CA GLY A 209 -7.01 5.15 30.18
C GLY A 209 -7.56 3.80 29.78
N VAL A 210 -8.58 3.84 28.93
CA VAL A 210 -9.20 2.66 28.33
C VAL A 210 -8.97 2.72 26.84
N ASP A 211 -8.57 1.59 26.28
CA ASP A 211 -8.51 1.31 24.86
C ASP A 211 -9.24 -0.01 24.61
N VAL A 212 -10.43 0.06 24.01
CA VAL A 212 -11.17 -1.13 23.61
C VAL A 212 -11.17 -1.23 22.10
N GLY A 213 -10.85 -2.43 21.59
CA GLY A 213 -10.94 -2.77 20.18
C GLY A 213 -11.79 -4.02 19.96
N TRP A 214 -12.82 -3.90 19.14
CA TRP A 214 -13.66 -5.01 18.69
C TRP A 214 -13.33 -5.36 17.24
N GLY A 215 -13.18 -6.65 16.95
CA GLY A 215 -13.03 -7.13 15.58
C GLY A 215 -14.39 -7.09 14.88
N PHE A 216 -14.62 -6.07 14.05
CA PHE A 216 -15.94 -5.83 13.45
C PHE A 216 -16.47 -7.02 12.66
N GLU A 217 -15.63 -7.57 11.78
CA GLU A 217 -16.01 -8.68 10.91
C GLU A 217 -16.33 -9.96 11.70
N ARG A 218 -15.61 -10.19 12.80
CA ARG A 218 -15.90 -11.31 13.71
C ARG A 218 -17.23 -11.10 14.43
N LEU A 219 -17.50 -9.88 14.90
CA LEU A 219 -18.78 -9.55 15.51
C LEU A 219 -19.93 -9.66 14.50
N ALA A 220 -19.75 -9.18 13.27
CA ALA A 220 -20.73 -9.31 12.19
C ALA A 220 -21.04 -10.78 11.90
N MET A 221 -20.03 -11.64 11.83
CA MET A 221 -20.20 -13.09 11.66
C MET A 221 -21.08 -13.69 12.76
N ILE A 222 -20.83 -13.35 14.03
CA ILE A 222 -21.61 -13.82 15.18
C ILE A 222 -23.05 -13.32 15.15
N VAL A 223 -23.25 -12.02 14.89
CA VAL A 223 -24.57 -11.37 14.88
C VAL A 223 -25.41 -11.84 13.69
N GLN A 224 -24.78 -12.08 12.55
CA GLN A 224 -25.44 -12.58 11.35
C GLN A 224 -25.65 -14.09 11.36
N GLY A 225 -25.00 -14.82 12.28
CA GLY A 225 -25.10 -16.27 12.39
C GLY A 225 -24.45 -17.00 11.21
N THR A 226 -23.44 -16.41 10.58
CA THR A 226 -22.70 -17.02 9.47
C THR A 226 -21.58 -17.89 9.98
N LYS A 227 -21.12 -18.86 9.17
CA LYS A 227 -20.03 -19.77 9.60
C LYS A 227 -18.67 -19.12 9.50
N THR A 228 -18.50 -18.22 8.53
CA THR A 228 -17.25 -17.52 8.30
C THR A 228 -17.50 -16.05 8.03
N ILE A 229 -16.48 -15.22 8.24
CA ILE A 229 -16.57 -13.78 7.95
C ILE A 229 -16.89 -13.51 6.47
N PHE A 230 -16.51 -14.42 5.57
CA PHE A 230 -16.70 -14.27 4.12
C PHE A 230 -18.13 -14.53 3.66
N GLU A 231 -18.99 -15.05 4.56
CA GLU A 231 -20.42 -15.24 4.32
C GLU A 231 -21.26 -14.06 4.83
N THR A 232 -20.63 -13.07 5.48
CA THR A 232 -21.33 -11.85 5.93
C THR A 232 -21.64 -10.93 4.75
N ASP A 233 -22.55 -9.99 4.96
CA ASP A 233 -22.87 -8.91 4.00
C ASP A 233 -21.67 -8.01 3.64
N LEU A 234 -20.53 -8.14 4.35
CA LEU A 234 -19.27 -7.46 4.05
C LEU A 234 -18.44 -8.12 2.94
N PHE A 235 -18.75 -9.37 2.59
CA PHE A 235 -17.95 -10.17 1.66
C PHE A 235 -18.76 -10.97 0.67
N GLU A 236 -19.98 -11.38 1.03
CA GLU A 236 -20.84 -12.21 0.19
C GLU A 236 -21.00 -11.64 -1.24
N PRO A 237 -21.21 -10.33 -1.46
CA PRO A 237 -21.32 -9.78 -2.81
C PRO A 237 -20.03 -9.92 -3.63
N ILE A 238 -18.87 -9.79 -2.99
CA ILE A 238 -17.56 -9.90 -3.65
C ILE A 238 -17.25 -11.36 -3.94
N ALA A 239 -17.46 -12.24 -2.96
CA ALA A 239 -17.22 -13.68 -3.07
C ALA A 239 -18.11 -14.32 -4.14
N GLN A 240 -19.39 -13.90 -4.22
CA GLN A 240 -20.32 -14.38 -5.23
C GLN A 240 -19.87 -13.95 -6.63
N LEU A 241 -19.46 -12.69 -6.82
CA LEU A 241 -18.92 -12.24 -8.11
C LEU A 241 -17.67 -13.03 -8.53
N ILE A 242 -16.76 -13.33 -7.58
CA ILE A 242 -15.57 -14.14 -7.87
C ILE A 242 -15.97 -15.55 -8.33
N LYS A 243 -16.96 -16.16 -7.67
CA LYS A 243 -17.52 -17.46 -8.09
C LYS A 243 -18.12 -17.39 -9.48
N ASP A 244 -18.96 -16.40 -9.75
CA ASP A 244 -19.63 -16.23 -11.05
C ASP A 244 -18.62 -16.00 -12.18
N ASN A 245 -17.58 -15.21 -11.92
CA ASN A 245 -16.52 -14.93 -12.89
C ASN A 245 -15.57 -16.11 -13.15
N SER A 246 -15.42 -17.03 -12.20
CA SER A 246 -14.46 -18.13 -12.28
C SER A 246 -15.08 -19.51 -12.55
N GLY A 247 -16.34 -19.71 -12.15
CA GLY A 247 -16.99 -21.02 -12.11
C GLY A 247 -16.37 -22.00 -11.10
N SER A 248 -15.53 -21.50 -10.17
CA SER A 248 -14.80 -22.33 -9.21
C SER A 248 -15.50 -22.42 -7.86
N GLU A 249 -15.36 -23.58 -7.21
CA GLU A 249 -15.79 -23.84 -5.83
C GLU A 249 -14.61 -23.86 -4.83
N ASP A 250 -13.39 -23.48 -5.27
CA ASP A 250 -12.24 -23.35 -4.38
C ASP A 250 -12.41 -22.17 -3.41
N VAL A 251 -12.98 -22.51 -2.25
CA VAL A 251 -13.29 -21.58 -1.16
C VAL A 251 -12.06 -20.77 -0.72
N LYS A 252 -10.88 -21.39 -0.61
CA LYS A 252 -9.68 -20.71 -0.12
C LYS A 252 -9.26 -19.61 -1.09
N GLY A 253 -9.18 -19.93 -2.38
CA GLY A 253 -8.83 -18.97 -3.42
C GLY A 253 -9.82 -17.80 -3.48
N ILE A 254 -11.13 -18.09 -3.38
CA ILE A 254 -12.19 -17.05 -3.40
C ILE A 254 -11.99 -16.07 -2.23
N ARG A 255 -11.76 -16.58 -1.03
CA ARG A 255 -11.55 -15.77 0.18
C ARG A 255 -10.32 -14.88 0.08
N ILE A 256 -9.21 -15.42 -0.42
CA ILE A 256 -7.97 -14.66 -0.63
C ILE A 256 -8.19 -13.50 -1.61
N VAL A 257 -8.85 -13.76 -2.74
CA VAL A 257 -9.12 -12.72 -3.74
C VAL A 257 -10.04 -11.64 -3.15
N ALA A 258 -11.10 -12.03 -2.44
CA ALA A 258 -12.05 -11.09 -1.84
C ALA A 258 -11.40 -10.17 -0.79
N ASP A 259 -10.64 -10.73 0.16
CA ASP A 259 -9.93 -9.95 1.17
C ASP A 259 -8.90 -9.00 0.54
N HIS A 260 -8.03 -9.51 -0.32
CA HIS A 260 -6.91 -8.72 -0.83
C HIS A 260 -7.36 -7.58 -1.73
N VAL A 261 -8.42 -7.75 -2.52
CA VAL A 261 -8.97 -6.65 -3.34
C VAL A 261 -9.67 -5.61 -2.46
N ARG A 262 -10.40 -6.04 -1.43
CA ARG A 262 -10.99 -5.14 -0.43
C ARG A 262 -9.89 -4.33 0.27
N ALA A 263 -8.84 -4.98 0.73
CA ALA A 263 -7.72 -4.32 1.39
C ALA A 263 -6.97 -3.35 0.47
N ALA A 264 -6.69 -3.77 -0.78
CA ALA A 264 -6.05 -2.93 -1.78
C ALA A 264 -6.88 -1.67 -2.09
N THR A 265 -8.21 -1.80 -2.16
CA THR A 265 -9.15 -0.68 -2.36
C THR A 265 -8.93 0.40 -1.29
N PHE A 266 -8.85 0.01 -0.01
CA PHE A 266 -8.62 0.95 1.08
C PHE A 266 -7.20 1.53 1.09
N MET A 267 -6.18 0.72 0.81
CA MET A 267 -4.80 1.20 0.70
C MET A 267 -4.66 2.28 -0.39
N ILE A 268 -5.24 2.04 -1.57
CA ILE A 268 -5.20 2.98 -2.69
C ILE A 268 -6.04 4.22 -2.38
N ALA A 269 -7.20 4.07 -1.75
CA ALA A 269 -8.03 5.19 -1.34
C ALA A 269 -7.31 6.14 -0.37
N ASP A 270 -6.41 5.62 0.48
CA ASP A 270 -5.56 6.39 1.38
C ASP A 270 -4.25 6.88 0.72
N GLY A 271 -4.09 6.67 -0.60
CA GLY A 271 -3.01 7.26 -1.41
C GLY A 271 -1.80 6.34 -1.63
N ILE A 272 -1.86 5.07 -1.23
CA ILE A 272 -0.76 4.12 -1.43
C ILE A 272 -0.77 3.64 -2.89
N LYS A 273 0.41 3.66 -3.53
CA LYS A 273 0.62 3.15 -4.89
C LYS A 273 1.57 1.95 -4.88
N PRO A 274 1.40 0.94 -5.76
CA PRO A 274 2.29 -0.20 -5.85
C PRO A 274 3.76 0.22 -6.06
N SER A 275 4.69 -0.39 -5.32
CA SER A 275 6.13 -0.10 -5.40
C SER A 275 6.98 -1.32 -5.01
N ASN A 276 8.30 -1.17 -4.99
CA ASN A 276 9.24 -2.21 -4.55
C ASN A 276 9.58 -2.13 -3.05
N THR A 277 9.07 -1.13 -2.31
CA THR A 277 9.43 -0.90 -0.90
C THR A 277 8.23 -0.53 -0.04
N ASP A 278 8.36 -0.78 1.26
CA ASP A 278 7.42 -0.32 2.30
C ASP A 278 5.95 -0.66 2.00
N ARG A 279 5.05 0.31 2.17
CA ARG A 279 3.60 0.17 1.94
C ARG A 279 3.26 -0.20 0.50
N GLY A 280 4.04 0.33 -0.46
CA GLY A 280 3.84 0.03 -1.88
C GLY A 280 4.20 -1.40 -2.23
N TYR A 281 5.19 -1.99 -1.54
CA TYR A 281 5.48 -3.43 -1.66
C TYR A 281 4.32 -4.28 -1.11
N ILE A 282 3.76 -3.91 0.04
CA ILE A 282 2.61 -4.63 0.62
C ILE A 282 1.41 -4.62 -0.34
N LEU A 283 1.04 -3.44 -0.86
CA LEU A 283 -0.04 -3.32 -1.85
C LEU A 283 0.24 -4.17 -3.10
N ARG A 284 1.47 -4.11 -3.62
CA ARG A 284 1.89 -4.95 -4.75
C ARG A 284 1.78 -6.44 -4.44
N ARG A 285 2.20 -6.88 -3.25
CA ARG A 285 2.10 -8.28 -2.81
C ARG A 285 0.65 -8.74 -2.82
N LEU A 286 -0.27 -7.97 -2.23
CA LEU A 286 -1.70 -8.29 -2.21
C LEU A 286 -2.29 -8.41 -3.62
N LEU A 287 -2.05 -7.43 -4.50
CA LEU A 287 -2.58 -7.44 -5.87
C LEU A 287 -2.04 -8.61 -6.69
N ARG A 288 -0.74 -8.92 -6.58
CA ARG A 288 -0.14 -10.05 -7.29
C ARG A 288 -0.63 -11.40 -6.76
N ARG A 289 -0.78 -11.54 -5.44
CA ARG A 289 -1.36 -12.73 -4.83
C ARG A 289 -2.82 -12.90 -5.25
N ALA A 290 -3.63 -11.85 -5.19
CA ALA A 290 -5.02 -11.87 -5.67
C ALA A 290 -5.09 -12.27 -7.15
N ARG A 291 -4.27 -11.68 -8.02
CA ARG A 291 -4.25 -12.02 -9.46
C ARG A 291 -3.84 -13.47 -9.72
N TYR A 292 -2.88 -14.00 -8.96
CA TYR A 292 -2.46 -15.39 -9.06
C TYR A 292 -3.61 -16.34 -8.70
N TYR A 293 -4.25 -16.16 -7.55
CA TYR A 293 -5.38 -17.00 -7.13
C TYR A 293 -6.58 -16.82 -8.06
N TYR A 294 -6.87 -15.60 -8.53
CA TYR A 294 -7.98 -15.40 -9.45
C TYR A 294 -7.78 -16.11 -10.80
N ASN A 295 -6.52 -16.20 -11.26
CA ASN A 295 -6.16 -17.05 -12.40
C ASN A 295 -6.27 -18.56 -12.09
N SER A 296 -5.85 -19.01 -10.90
CA SER A 296 -5.95 -20.44 -10.54
C SER A 296 -7.41 -20.90 -10.42
N LEU A 297 -8.32 -19.98 -10.05
CA LEU A 297 -9.77 -20.21 -10.08
C LEU A 297 -10.35 -20.29 -11.50
N GLY A 298 -9.62 -19.84 -12.53
CA GLY A 298 -10.07 -19.89 -13.93
C GLY A 298 -10.50 -18.55 -14.52
N ALA A 299 -10.47 -17.46 -13.77
CA ALA A 299 -10.90 -16.13 -14.21
C ALA A 299 -9.79 -15.35 -14.94
N TYR A 300 -9.20 -15.94 -15.99
CA TYR A 300 -8.03 -15.39 -16.69
C TYR A 300 -8.30 -14.09 -17.46
N ASP A 301 -9.54 -13.86 -17.86
CA ASP A 301 -10.00 -12.76 -18.72
C ASP A 301 -10.79 -11.69 -17.96
N LYS A 302 -10.89 -11.81 -16.63
CA LYS A 302 -11.63 -10.91 -15.74
C LYS A 302 -10.67 -10.02 -14.98
N ALA A 303 -10.90 -8.72 -14.94
CA ALA A 303 -10.02 -7.79 -14.23
C ALA A 303 -10.31 -7.83 -12.71
N LEU A 304 -9.28 -7.64 -11.89
CA LEU A 304 -9.47 -7.44 -10.44
C LEU A 304 -10.23 -6.14 -10.16
N GLY A 305 -10.10 -5.15 -11.04
CA GLY A 305 -10.81 -3.87 -10.98
C GLY A 305 -12.33 -4.00 -10.93
N GLU A 306 -12.91 -4.99 -11.61
CA GLU A 306 -14.37 -5.26 -11.62
C GLU A 306 -14.91 -5.57 -10.21
N LEU A 307 -14.07 -6.12 -9.34
CA LEU A 307 -14.44 -6.45 -7.97
C LEU A 307 -14.56 -5.19 -7.08
N VAL A 308 -13.89 -4.09 -7.44
CA VAL A 308 -13.92 -2.82 -6.70
C VAL A 308 -15.33 -2.23 -6.68
N ASP A 309 -16.08 -2.41 -7.77
CA ASP A 309 -17.48 -1.97 -7.90
C ASP A 309 -18.41 -2.64 -6.90
N HIS A 310 -18.01 -3.79 -6.34
CA HIS A 310 -18.73 -4.51 -5.29
C HIS A 310 -18.20 -4.21 -3.89
N VAL A 311 -16.95 -3.76 -3.77
CA VAL A 311 -16.38 -3.31 -2.49
C VAL A 311 -16.97 -1.96 -2.07
N VAL A 312 -16.95 -0.96 -2.94
CA VAL A 312 -17.30 0.42 -2.56
C VAL A 312 -18.74 0.56 -2.05
N PRO A 313 -19.78 -0.07 -2.63
CA PRO A 313 -21.15 0.01 -2.14
C PRO A 313 -21.36 -0.49 -0.71
N ILE A 314 -20.57 -1.47 -0.26
CA ILE A 314 -20.62 -2.02 1.12
C ILE A 314 -20.30 -0.94 2.16
N TYR A 315 -19.51 0.05 1.77
CA TYR A 315 -19.02 1.13 2.64
C TYR A 315 -19.60 2.50 2.28
N LYS A 316 -20.66 2.57 1.47
CA LYS A 316 -21.22 3.85 0.98
C LYS A 316 -21.68 4.80 2.10
N GLU A 317 -22.15 4.24 3.22
CA GLU A 317 -22.66 4.98 4.39
C GLU A 317 -21.54 5.38 5.36
N THR A 318 -20.29 4.96 5.10
CA THR A 318 -19.15 5.34 5.95
C THR A 318 -18.50 6.65 5.48
N ASN A 319 -17.73 7.26 6.37
CA ASN A 319 -16.96 8.46 6.07
C ASN A 319 -15.56 8.17 5.50
N TYR A 320 -15.32 6.96 4.98
CA TYR A 320 -13.99 6.54 4.50
C TYR A 320 -13.56 7.20 3.18
N GLY A 321 -14.44 7.98 2.56
CA GLY A 321 -14.11 8.75 1.36
C GLY A 321 -13.80 7.89 0.14
N LEU A 322 -14.48 6.74 0.00
CA LEU A 322 -14.39 5.89 -1.20
C LEU A 322 -15.22 6.43 -2.37
N ASN A 323 -16.27 7.21 -2.09
CA ASN A 323 -17.15 7.77 -3.10
C ASN A 323 -16.36 8.65 -4.09
N GLY A 324 -16.48 8.35 -5.38
CA GLY A 324 -15.75 9.02 -6.45
C GLY A 324 -14.29 8.57 -6.64
N LYS A 325 -13.78 7.64 -5.82
CA LYS A 325 -12.42 7.09 -5.98
C LYS A 325 -12.36 5.78 -6.78
N ILE A 326 -13.50 5.19 -7.14
CA ILE A 326 -13.56 3.96 -7.97
C ILE A 326 -12.64 4.08 -9.21
N PRO A 327 -12.70 5.15 -10.04
CA PRO A 327 -11.90 5.19 -11.26
C PRO A 327 -10.39 5.14 -11.03
N ILE A 328 -9.89 5.84 -10.00
CA ILE A 328 -8.45 5.86 -9.70
C ILE A 328 -8.00 4.56 -9.03
N ILE A 329 -8.86 3.94 -8.21
CA ILE A 329 -8.59 2.64 -7.59
C ILE A 329 -8.50 1.57 -8.68
N ASP A 330 -9.50 1.50 -9.56
CA ASP A 330 -9.52 0.60 -10.70
C ASP A 330 -8.30 0.80 -11.61
N GLU A 331 -7.98 2.04 -11.99
CA GLU A 331 -6.81 2.35 -12.83
C GLU A 331 -5.50 1.79 -12.21
N ILE A 332 -5.29 2.00 -10.91
CA ILE A 332 -4.08 1.54 -10.23
C ILE A 332 -4.02 0.01 -10.14
N ILE A 333 -5.14 -0.64 -9.80
CA ILE A 333 -5.25 -2.10 -9.73
C ILE A 333 -4.98 -2.71 -11.11
N THR A 334 -5.70 -2.23 -12.12
CA THR A 334 -5.60 -2.69 -13.50
C THR A 334 -4.20 -2.49 -14.06
N SER A 335 -3.53 -1.37 -13.75
CA SER A 335 -2.15 -1.12 -14.20
C SER A 335 -1.14 -2.11 -13.60
N GLU A 336 -1.21 -2.41 -12.30
CA GLU A 336 -0.32 -3.39 -11.66
C GLU A 336 -0.65 -4.81 -12.11
N GLU A 337 -1.94 -5.13 -12.30
CA GLU A 337 -2.41 -6.39 -12.85
C GLU A 337 -1.85 -6.66 -14.25
N MET A 338 -1.99 -5.70 -15.18
CA MET A 338 -1.46 -5.84 -16.54
C MET A 338 0.06 -6.06 -16.53
N THR A 339 0.76 -5.37 -15.64
CA THR A 339 2.21 -5.52 -15.44
C THR A 339 2.55 -6.94 -15.00
N PHE A 340 1.83 -7.49 -14.02
CA PHE A 340 2.11 -8.82 -13.49
C PHE A 340 1.67 -9.95 -14.42
N SER A 341 0.48 -9.85 -15.03
CA SER A 341 -0.09 -10.87 -15.93
C SER A 341 0.81 -11.16 -17.14
N ALA A 342 1.52 -10.15 -17.66
CA ALA A 342 2.52 -10.32 -18.72
C ALA A 342 3.67 -11.28 -18.32
N HIS A 343 4.02 -11.34 -17.04
CA HIS A 343 5.11 -12.17 -16.51
C HIS A 343 4.64 -13.51 -15.93
N LEU A 344 3.38 -13.57 -15.49
CA LEU A 344 2.76 -14.73 -14.83
C LEU A 344 2.75 -15.97 -15.73
N GLY A 345 2.46 -15.82 -17.02
CA GLY A 345 2.43 -16.95 -17.96
C GLY A 345 3.78 -17.67 -18.11
N PHE A 346 4.90 -16.93 -18.07
CA PHE A 346 6.25 -17.52 -18.13
C PHE A 346 6.66 -18.13 -16.79
N GLY A 347 6.35 -17.44 -15.68
CA GLY A 347 6.59 -17.96 -14.33
C GLY A 347 5.84 -19.26 -14.06
N LYS A 348 4.58 -19.37 -14.51
CA LYS A 348 3.77 -20.59 -14.38
C LYS A 348 4.42 -21.80 -15.05
N LYS A 349 4.94 -21.65 -16.28
CA LYS A 349 5.64 -22.75 -16.97
C LYS A 349 6.91 -23.19 -16.25
N LEU A 350 7.63 -22.25 -15.65
CA LEU A 350 8.80 -22.56 -14.83
C LEU A 350 8.38 -23.32 -13.55
N LEU A 351 7.33 -22.85 -12.87
CA LEU A 351 6.77 -23.53 -11.69
C LEU A 351 6.31 -24.95 -12.01
N GLU A 352 5.55 -25.15 -13.09
CA GLU A 352 5.11 -26.47 -13.55
C GLU A 352 6.31 -27.41 -13.80
N LYS A 353 7.38 -26.89 -14.39
CA LYS A 353 8.61 -27.66 -14.63
C LYS A 353 9.30 -28.03 -13.31
N ILE A 354 9.37 -27.11 -12.36
CA ILE A 354 9.96 -27.33 -11.04
C ILE A 354 9.13 -28.37 -10.29
N ILE A 355 7.82 -28.17 -10.15
CA ILE A 355 6.90 -29.09 -9.47
C ILE A 355 6.97 -30.51 -10.05
N LYS A 356 7.11 -30.64 -11.38
CA LYS A 356 7.15 -31.96 -12.03
C LYS A 356 8.47 -32.70 -11.87
N ASN A 357 9.60 -31.99 -11.84
CA ASN A 357 10.92 -32.60 -11.96
C ASN A 357 11.77 -32.49 -10.67
N ASP A 358 11.47 -31.51 -9.84
CA ASP A 358 12.23 -31.17 -8.65
C ASP A 358 11.31 -31.28 -7.42
N GLY A 359 11.76 -31.94 -6.35
CA GLY A 359 11.00 -32.03 -5.09
C GLY A 359 11.05 -30.75 -4.22
N ARG A 360 11.74 -29.70 -4.68
CA ARG A 360 11.93 -28.43 -3.96
C ARG A 360 12.15 -27.26 -4.92
N ILE A 361 11.83 -26.04 -4.48
CA ILE A 361 12.18 -24.81 -5.19
C ILE A 361 13.56 -24.34 -4.71
N SER A 362 14.58 -24.40 -5.57
CA SER A 362 15.92 -23.91 -5.25
C SER A 362 15.95 -22.38 -5.06
N GLY A 363 16.94 -21.86 -4.32
CA GLY A 363 17.08 -20.43 -4.08
C GLY A 363 17.29 -19.63 -5.38
N GLU A 364 17.94 -20.24 -6.38
CA GLU A 364 18.08 -19.67 -7.72
C GLU A 364 16.75 -19.58 -8.46
N ASN A 365 15.94 -20.64 -8.43
CA ASN A 365 14.62 -20.63 -9.05
C ASN A 365 13.67 -19.66 -8.35
N ALA A 366 13.66 -19.63 -7.01
CA ALA A 366 12.91 -18.66 -6.23
C ALA A 366 13.33 -17.22 -6.56
N PHE A 367 14.64 -16.97 -6.65
CA PHE A 367 15.16 -15.66 -7.02
C PHE A 367 14.80 -15.28 -8.45
N LEU A 368 14.81 -16.22 -9.39
CA LEU A 368 14.39 -16.00 -10.77
C LEU A 368 12.89 -15.66 -10.86
N LEU A 369 12.03 -16.42 -10.19
CA LEU A 369 10.59 -16.15 -10.05
C LEU A 369 10.34 -14.75 -9.50
N HIS A 370 11.09 -14.35 -8.48
CA HIS A 370 10.97 -13.04 -7.86
C HIS A 370 11.48 -11.90 -8.72
N SER A 371 12.75 -11.95 -9.10
CA SER A 371 13.44 -10.85 -9.78
C SER A 371 13.02 -10.66 -11.24
N THR A 372 12.67 -11.74 -11.93
CA THR A 372 12.41 -11.73 -13.38
C THR A 372 10.92 -11.86 -13.70
N TYR A 373 10.22 -12.76 -13.01
CA TYR A 373 8.80 -12.99 -13.27
C TYR A 373 7.87 -12.23 -12.31
N GLY A 374 8.44 -11.49 -11.35
CA GLY A 374 7.70 -10.61 -10.47
C GLY A 374 6.86 -11.33 -9.41
N TYR A 375 7.09 -12.61 -9.13
CA TYR A 375 6.38 -13.29 -8.05
C TYR A 375 6.87 -12.75 -6.70
N PRO A 376 6.01 -12.19 -5.83
CA PRO A 376 6.40 -11.91 -4.46
C PRO A 376 6.98 -13.17 -3.83
N PHE A 377 8.03 -13.04 -3.02
CA PHE A 377 8.69 -14.22 -2.45
C PHE A 377 7.69 -15.05 -1.62
N GLU A 378 6.80 -14.38 -0.92
CA GLU A 378 5.77 -14.99 -0.10
C GLU A 378 4.74 -15.77 -0.93
N LEU A 379 4.41 -15.29 -2.13
CA LEU A 379 3.59 -16.06 -3.08
C LEU A 379 4.31 -17.34 -3.52
N ILE A 380 5.65 -17.31 -3.65
CA ILE A 380 6.43 -18.53 -3.98
C ILE A 380 6.34 -19.53 -2.82
N LEU A 381 6.38 -19.06 -1.57
CA LEU A 381 6.21 -19.91 -0.38
C LEU A 381 4.80 -20.55 -0.36
N ASP A 382 3.75 -19.77 -0.66
CA ASP A 382 2.38 -20.28 -0.74
C ASP A 382 2.25 -21.42 -1.77
N ILE A 383 2.78 -21.19 -2.98
CA ILE A 383 2.73 -22.16 -4.09
C ILE A 383 3.50 -23.43 -3.71
N ALA A 384 4.67 -23.28 -3.08
CA ALA A 384 5.46 -24.43 -2.63
C ALA A 384 4.68 -25.26 -1.59
N LYS A 385 4.09 -24.60 -0.59
CA LYS A 385 3.30 -25.25 0.46
C LYS A 385 2.10 -26.00 -0.13
N GLU A 386 1.38 -25.42 -1.07
CA GLU A 386 0.24 -26.05 -1.76
C GLU A 386 0.65 -27.29 -2.57
N ASN A 387 1.89 -27.35 -3.03
CA ASN A 387 2.44 -28.48 -3.78
C ASN A 387 3.26 -29.43 -2.89
N ASN A 388 3.24 -29.27 -1.56
CA ASN A 388 4.05 -30.04 -0.59
C ASN A 388 5.56 -29.99 -0.88
N MET A 389 6.05 -28.82 -1.28
CA MET A 389 7.46 -28.56 -1.60
C MET A 389 8.07 -27.58 -0.60
N GLU A 390 9.38 -27.72 -0.37
CA GLU A 390 10.16 -26.75 0.37
C GLU A 390 10.78 -25.71 -0.56
N VAL A 391 11.01 -24.50 -0.03
CA VAL A 391 11.77 -23.45 -0.70
C VAL A 391 13.09 -23.25 0.03
N ASP A 392 14.17 -23.18 -0.74
CA ASP A 392 15.49 -22.84 -0.21
C ASP A 392 15.60 -21.33 0.05
N GLU A 393 15.07 -20.91 1.18
CA GLU A 393 15.01 -19.50 1.58
C GLU A 393 16.41 -18.90 1.76
N ASN A 394 17.34 -19.65 2.34
CA ASN A 394 18.72 -19.21 2.52
C ASN A 394 19.38 -18.93 1.16
N GLY A 395 19.24 -19.87 0.20
CA GLY A 395 19.74 -19.65 -1.15
C GLY A 395 19.07 -18.47 -1.85
N PHE A 396 17.78 -18.23 -1.62
CA PHE A 396 17.10 -17.03 -2.13
C PHE A 396 17.70 -15.75 -1.54
N GLN A 397 17.89 -15.69 -0.22
CA GLN A 397 18.45 -14.53 0.47
C GLN A 397 19.89 -14.25 0.02
N GLU A 398 20.71 -15.28 -0.17
CA GLU A 398 22.05 -15.13 -0.73
C GLU A 398 22.02 -14.51 -2.14
N LYS A 399 21.14 -15.00 -3.02
CA LYS A 399 20.98 -14.46 -4.38
C LYS A 399 20.43 -13.03 -4.36
N GLN A 400 19.47 -12.74 -3.48
CA GLN A 400 18.90 -11.41 -3.32
C GLN A 400 19.94 -10.42 -2.80
N LYS A 401 20.71 -10.80 -1.78
CA LYS A 401 21.82 -10.01 -1.25
C LYS A 401 22.89 -9.79 -2.32
N ALA A 402 23.29 -10.83 -3.05
CA ALA A 402 24.24 -10.69 -4.16
C ALA A 402 23.70 -9.76 -5.26
N HIS A 403 22.40 -9.82 -5.58
CA HIS A 403 21.78 -8.90 -6.54
C HIS A 403 21.69 -7.46 -6.03
N GLN A 404 21.39 -7.28 -4.75
CA GLN A 404 21.43 -5.96 -4.08
C GLN A 404 22.84 -5.42 -4.03
N GLU A 405 23.85 -6.26 -3.76
CA GLU A 405 25.27 -5.91 -3.79
C GLU A 405 25.74 -5.63 -5.20
N ILE A 406 25.27 -6.32 -6.24
CA ILE A 406 25.56 -5.98 -7.64
C ILE A 406 24.86 -4.68 -8.03
N SER A 407 23.65 -4.43 -7.53
CA SER A 407 22.94 -3.17 -7.75
C SER A 407 23.62 -2.02 -7.01
N ARG A 408 24.09 -2.25 -5.77
CA ARG A 408 24.84 -1.31 -4.94
C ARG A 408 26.25 -1.10 -5.45
N ALA A 409 26.96 -2.13 -5.88
CA ALA A 409 28.29 -2.06 -6.49
C ALA A 409 28.22 -1.56 -7.93
N GLY A 410 27.10 -1.75 -8.63
CA GLY A 410 26.78 -1.10 -9.89
C GLY A 410 26.44 0.38 -9.69
N VAL A 411 25.92 0.75 -8.51
CA VAL A 411 25.79 2.13 -8.03
C VAL A 411 27.16 2.66 -7.57
N GLU A 412 27.99 1.95 -6.81
CA GLU A 412 29.32 2.40 -6.34
C GLU A 412 30.38 2.40 -7.45
N LYS A 413 30.33 1.47 -8.42
CA LYS A 413 31.14 1.55 -9.66
C LYS A 413 30.64 2.64 -10.60
N LYS A 414 29.36 3.05 -10.50
CA LYS A 414 28.83 4.24 -11.19
C LYS A 414 29.02 5.53 -10.40
N PHE A 415 29.22 5.46 -9.10
CA PHE A 415 29.21 6.57 -8.14
C PHE A 415 30.27 6.31 -7.06
N GLY A 416 31.53 6.22 -7.49
CA GLY A 416 32.65 5.99 -6.58
C GLY A 416 32.78 7.12 -5.57
N GLY A 417 32.46 6.85 -4.31
CA GLY A 417 33.04 7.51 -3.13
C GLY A 417 32.87 9.03 -2.94
N HIS A 418 32.16 9.73 -3.82
CA HIS A 418 31.78 11.13 -3.63
C HIS A 418 30.28 11.24 -3.91
N GLY A 419 29.53 11.78 -2.95
CA GLY A 419 28.08 11.93 -3.05
C GLY A 419 27.65 12.58 -4.37
N LEU A 420 26.49 12.15 -4.88
CA LEU A 420 25.87 12.71 -6.07
C LEU A 420 25.69 14.23 -5.92
N LEU A 421 26.25 15.02 -6.84
CA LEU A 421 25.97 16.46 -6.95
C LEU A 421 24.51 16.72 -7.38
N LEU A 422 23.89 15.75 -8.05
CA LEU A 422 22.48 15.79 -8.46
C LEU A 422 21.91 14.37 -8.45
N ASP A 423 20.87 14.14 -7.65
CA ASP A 423 19.98 12.98 -7.75
C ASP A 423 18.55 13.40 -7.42
N ASN A 424 17.71 13.47 -8.45
CA ASN A 424 16.27 13.73 -8.31
C ASN A 424 15.41 12.57 -8.81
N GLY A 425 15.99 11.36 -8.90
CA GLY A 425 15.35 10.17 -9.45
C GLY A 425 15.47 10.04 -10.98
N GLU A 426 15.46 11.14 -11.74
CA GLU A 426 15.56 11.12 -13.22
C GLU A 426 16.96 11.48 -13.74
N LEU A 427 17.68 12.35 -13.03
CA LEU A 427 19.01 12.85 -13.39
C LEU A 427 20.03 12.48 -12.31
N LYS A 428 21.15 11.87 -12.70
CA LYS A 428 22.19 11.44 -11.76
C LYS A 428 23.58 11.87 -12.19
N ALA A 429 24.26 12.69 -11.40
CA ALA A 429 25.64 13.12 -11.62
C ALA A 429 26.48 13.07 -10.34
N ALA A 430 27.67 12.46 -10.39
CA ALA A 430 28.60 12.32 -9.27
C ALA A 430 29.54 13.53 -9.08
N ASN A 431 29.87 14.23 -10.17
CA ASN A 431 30.84 15.34 -10.19
C ASN A 431 30.48 16.36 -11.29
N GLU A 432 31.19 17.50 -11.33
CA GLU A 432 30.89 18.58 -12.29
C GLU A 432 31.04 18.14 -13.76
N GLU A 433 31.94 17.19 -14.04
CA GLU A 433 32.14 16.66 -15.39
C GLU A 433 30.94 15.81 -15.82
N GLU A 434 30.45 14.96 -14.93
CA GLU A 434 29.21 14.20 -15.13
C GLU A 434 27.99 15.11 -15.23
N LEU A 435 27.92 16.16 -14.42
CA LEU A 435 26.81 17.13 -14.47
C LEU A 435 26.73 17.80 -15.85
N LYS A 436 27.88 18.13 -16.47
CA LYS A 436 27.91 18.65 -17.85
C LYS A 436 27.38 17.63 -18.85
N LYS A 437 27.78 16.36 -18.75
CA LYS A 437 27.30 15.27 -19.64
C LYS A 437 25.80 15.02 -19.44
N VAL A 438 25.33 14.96 -18.21
CA VAL A 438 23.92 14.81 -17.84
C VAL A 438 23.09 15.98 -18.35
N THR A 439 23.57 17.21 -18.23
CA THR A 439 22.91 18.42 -18.76
C THR A 439 22.76 18.38 -20.29
N ARG A 440 23.79 17.90 -21.00
CA ARG A 440 23.74 17.66 -22.46
C ARG A 440 22.72 16.60 -22.81
N LEU A 441 22.75 15.45 -22.12
CA LEU A 441 21.82 14.33 -22.35
C LEU A 441 20.37 14.69 -22.01
N HIS A 442 20.16 15.53 -21.01
CA HIS A 442 18.84 15.98 -20.60
C HIS A 442 18.19 16.84 -21.67
N THR A 443 18.93 17.81 -22.21
CA THR A 443 18.44 18.60 -23.36
C THR A 443 18.26 17.73 -24.61
N ALA A 444 19.16 16.77 -24.85
CA ALA A 444 18.99 15.82 -25.96
C ALA A 444 17.74 14.94 -25.79
N THR A 445 17.32 14.65 -24.56
CA THR A 445 16.12 13.86 -24.28
C THR A 445 14.84 14.63 -24.64
N HIS A 446 14.80 15.95 -24.40
CA HIS A 446 13.70 16.81 -24.88
C HIS A 446 13.64 16.85 -26.42
N LEU A 447 14.80 16.94 -27.08
CA LEU A 447 14.87 16.88 -28.55
C LEU A 447 14.41 15.52 -29.08
N LEU A 448 14.78 14.44 -28.40
CA LEU A 448 14.35 13.07 -28.74
C LEU A 448 12.83 12.93 -28.64
N GLN A 449 12.20 13.44 -27.59
CA GLN A 449 10.75 13.39 -27.43
C GLN A 449 10.02 14.16 -28.54
N ALA A 450 10.49 15.37 -28.86
CA ALA A 450 9.95 16.15 -29.98
C ALA A 450 10.13 15.43 -31.33
N ALA A 451 11.32 14.84 -31.57
CA ALA A 451 11.61 14.09 -32.78
C ALA A 451 10.73 12.82 -32.91
N LEU A 452 10.51 12.08 -31.82
CA LEU A 452 9.63 10.92 -31.79
C LEU A 452 8.20 11.31 -32.16
N ARG A 453 7.67 12.39 -31.57
CA ARG A 453 6.32 12.89 -31.89
C ARG A 453 6.21 13.35 -33.34
N LYS A 454 7.27 13.97 -33.89
CA LYS A 454 7.32 14.40 -35.29
C LYS A 454 7.34 13.22 -36.27
N VAL A 455 8.10 12.17 -35.97
CA VAL A 455 8.29 11.02 -36.88
C VAL A 455 7.17 10.00 -36.76
N LEU A 456 6.69 9.74 -35.53
CA LEU A 456 5.74 8.67 -35.23
C LEU A 456 4.31 9.17 -34.96
N GLY A 457 4.13 10.49 -34.79
CA GLY A 457 2.84 11.14 -34.54
C GLY A 457 2.68 11.63 -33.10
N GLU A 458 1.75 12.57 -32.92
CA GLU A 458 1.49 13.25 -31.63
C GLU A 458 0.93 12.32 -30.54
N GLY A 459 0.51 11.11 -30.89
CA GLY A 459 0.08 10.09 -29.93
C GLY A 459 1.22 9.57 -29.04
N VAL A 460 2.49 9.77 -29.42
CA VAL A 460 3.64 9.34 -28.61
C VAL A 460 3.74 10.17 -27.33
N LYS A 461 3.60 9.49 -26.19
CA LYS A 461 3.75 10.04 -24.84
C LYS A 461 4.90 9.37 -24.11
N GLN A 462 5.67 10.16 -23.37
CA GLN A 462 6.69 9.66 -22.45
C GLN A 462 6.04 8.82 -21.35
N ALA A 463 6.60 7.64 -21.11
CA ALA A 463 6.20 6.70 -20.06
C ALA A 463 7.27 6.58 -18.96
N GLY A 464 8.50 7.01 -19.22
CA GLY A 464 9.57 7.04 -18.23
C GLY A 464 10.88 7.57 -18.82
N SER A 465 11.74 8.13 -17.96
CA SER A 465 13.08 8.59 -18.33
C SER A 465 14.08 8.26 -17.22
N ASP A 466 15.35 8.03 -17.58
CA ASP A 466 16.48 7.86 -16.67
C ASP A 466 17.77 8.30 -17.38
N ILE A 467 18.43 9.33 -16.86
CA ILE A 467 19.59 9.96 -17.48
C ILE A 467 20.79 9.84 -16.53
N THR A 468 21.86 9.22 -17.05
CA THR A 468 23.16 9.12 -16.38
C THR A 468 24.23 9.77 -17.23
N ALA A 469 25.46 9.90 -16.72
CA ALA A 469 26.58 10.44 -17.49
C ALA A 469 26.94 9.63 -18.75
N GLU A 470 26.49 8.38 -18.85
CA GLU A 470 26.80 7.47 -19.96
C GLU A 470 25.70 7.46 -21.04
N ARG A 471 24.42 7.61 -20.63
CA ARG A 471 23.27 7.41 -21.52
C ARG A 471 22.00 8.04 -20.99
N THR A 472 21.06 8.27 -21.91
CA THR A 472 19.63 8.44 -21.61
C THR A 472 18.87 7.16 -21.92
N ARG A 473 17.94 6.78 -21.05
CA ARG A 473 16.90 5.75 -21.26
C ARG A 473 15.57 6.46 -21.39
N PHE A 474 14.94 6.30 -22.54
CA PHE A 474 13.69 6.97 -22.83
C PHE A 474 12.60 5.96 -23.17
N ASP A 475 11.56 5.91 -22.34
CA ASP A 475 10.42 5.01 -22.49
C ASP A 475 9.22 5.80 -22.99
N PHE A 476 8.54 5.29 -24.00
CA PHE A 476 7.41 5.97 -24.64
C PHE A 476 6.37 4.98 -25.15
N THR A 477 5.15 5.50 -25.29
CA THR A 477 3.99 4.76 -25.80
C THR A 477 4.07 4.62 -27.31
N PHE A 478 4.20 3.36 -27.77
CA PHE A 478 4.17 2.99 -29.18
C PHE A 478 3.97 1.48 -29.35
N GLU A 479 2.99 1.07 -30.17
CA GLU A 479 2.52 -0.32 -30.22
C GLU A 479 3.53 -1.29 -30.84
N ARG A 480 4.27 -0.85 -31.87
CA ARG A 480 5.17 -1.72 -32.65
C ARG A 480 6.64 -1.32 -32.50
N LYS A 481 7.52 -2.21 -32.97
CA LYS A 481 8.96 -1.93 -33.07
C LYS A 481 9.16 -0.78 -34.07
N LEU A 482 10.10 0.12 -33.79
CA LEU A 482 10.48 1.15 -34.76
C LEU A 482 11.26 0.47 -35.89
N THR A 483 11.00 0.89 -37.12
CA THR A 483 11.82 0.47 -38.25
C THR A 483 13.19 1.15 -38.18
N ASP A 484 14.19 0.58 -38.84
CA ASP A 484 15.53 1.18 -38.87
C ASP A 484 15.51 2.56 -39.55
N GLU A 485 14.60 2.77 -40.50
CA GLU A 485 14.37 4.06 -41.14
C GLU A 485 13.76 5.09 -40.17
N GLU A 486 12.81 4.68 -39.32
CA GLU A 486 12.23 5.55 -38.29
C GLU A 486 13.26 5.93 -37.23
N ILE A 487 14.07 4.98 -36.76
CA ILE A 487 15.18 5.26 -35.84
C ILE A 487 16.13 6.28 -36.47
N LYS A 488 16.48 6.09 -37.73
CA LYS A 488 17.35 7.02 -38.46
C LYS A 488 16.72 8.40 -38.57
N LYS A 489 15.43 8.52 -38.94
CA LYS A 489 14.71 9.80 -39.02
C LYS A 489 14.67 10.52 -37.68
N VAL A 490 14.45 9.80 -36.57
CA VAL A 490 14.46 10.37 -35.22
C VAL A 490 15.86 10.88 -34.87
N GLU A 491 16.90 10.06 -35.07
CA GLU A 491 18.29 10.45 -34.82
C GLU A 491 18.73 11.66 -35.68
N ASP A 492 18.39 11.65 -36.96
CA ASP A 492 18.69 12.73 -37.90
C ASP A 492 17.95 14.02 -37.49
N SER A 493 16.71 13.92 -37.02
CA SER A 493 15.94 15.08 -36.55
C SER A 493 16.55 15.71 -35.29
N VAL A 494 17.05 14.91 -34.35
CA VAL A 494 17.74 15.43 -33.15
C VAL A 494 19.05 16.10 -33.55
N ASN A 495 19.86 15.44 -34.39
CA ASN A 495 21.13 16.01 -34.86
C ASN A 495 20.93 17.26 -35.75
N PHE A 496 19.81 17.36 -36.47
CA PHE A 496 19.42 18.57 -37.17
C PHE A 496 19.18 19.72 -36.19
N ALA A 497 18.40 19.51 -35.12
CA ALA A 497 18.18 20.53 -34.10
C ALA A 497 19.48 20.98 -33.40
N ILE A 498 20.45 20.07 -33.25
CA ILE A 498 21.78 20.40 -32.75
C ILE A 498 22.56 21.24 -33.77
N SER A 499 22.51 20.90 -35.07
CA SER A 499 23.22 21.65 -36.11
C SER A 499 22.68 23.06 -36.35
N GLN A 500 21.39 23.28 -36.05
CA GLN A 500 20.78 24.61 -36.09
C GLN A 500 21.23 25.54 -34.97
N LYS A 501 21.90 25.02 -33.92
CA LYS A 501 22.36 25.79 -32.77
C LYS A 501 21.22 26.60 -32.15
N TYR A 502 20.09 25.95 -31.93
CA TYR A 502 18.92 26.57 -31.31
C TYR A 502 19.24 27.00 -29.87
N ASP A 503 18.66 28.12 -29.46
CA ASP A 503 18.76 28.58 -28.08
C ASP A 503 17.80 27.79 -27.20
N VAL A 504 18.14 27.66 -25.91
CA VAL A 504 17.30 27.05 -24.88
C VAL A 504 16.88 28.14 -23.89
N GLN A 505 15.59 28.46 -23.89
CA GLN A 505 15.01 29.47 -23.00
C GLN A 505 14.19 28.83 -21.89
N LYS A 506 14.39 29.32 -20.66
CA LYS A 506 13.60 28.98 -19.48
C LYS A 506 12.64 30.13 -19.18
N LYS A 507 11.35 29.84 -19.02
CA LYS A 507 10.35 30.79 -18.53
C LYS A 507 9.57 30.18 -17.38
N GLU A 508 9.49 30.91 -16.27
CA GLU A 508 8.64 30.54 -15.14
C GLU A 508 7.24 31.13 -15.34
N MET A 509 6.20 30.33 -15.16
CA MET A 509 4.81 30.76 -15.33
C MET A 509 3.84 29.85 -14.56
N PRO A 510 2.57 30.29 -14.34
CA PRO A 510 1.56 29.43 -13.76
C PRO A 510 1.34 28.15 -14.58
N HIS A 511 1.09 27.03 -13.89
CA HIS A 511 0.89 25.71 -14.53
C HIS A 511 -0.20 25.73 -15.62
N GLU A 512 -1.32 26.43 -15.39
CA GLU A 512 -2.40 26.53 -16.39
C GLU A 512 -1.95 27.26 -17.66
N ASP A 513 -1.14 28.31 -17.54
CA ASP A 513 -0.61 29.05 -18.68
C ASP A 513 0.46 28.25 -19.43
N ALA A 514 1.24 27.45 -18.70
CA ALA A 514 2.21 26.53 -19.28
C ALA A 514 1.52 25.50 -20.20
N ILE A 515 0.40 24.91 -19.77
CA ILE A 515 -0.40 23.99 -20.59
C ILE A 515 -0.96 24.71 -21.83
N LYS A 516 -1.53 25.91 -21.65
CA LYS A 516 -2.05 26.72 -22.77
C LYS A 516 -0.97 27.08 -23.80
N SER A 517 0.29 27.16 -23.39
CA SER A 517 1.42 27.43 -24.30
C SER A 517 1.78 26.25 -25.22
N GLY A 518 1.11 25.09 -25.07
CA GLY A 518 1.41 23.87 -25.82
C GLY A 518 2.62 23.11 -25.29
N ALA A 519 3.09 23.44 -24.07
CA ALA A 519 4.20 22.73 -23.45
C ALA A 519 3.78 21.30 -23.07
N LEU A 520 4.62 20.33 -23.43
CA LEU A 520 4.42 18.96 -22.98
C LEU A 520 4.60 18.90 -21.47
N HIS A 521 3.68 18.22 -20.81
CA HIS A 521 3.71 17.98 -19.38
C HIS A 521 3.44 16.50 -19.14
N PHE A 522 4.13 15.93 -18.16
CA PHE A 522 4.06 14.49 -17.88
C PHE A 522 3.76 14.28 -16.40
N PHE A 523 2.77 13.44 -16.09
CA PHE A 523 2.30 13.16 -14.72
C PHE A 523 1.77 14.40 -13.98
N LYS A 524 0.45 14.64 -14.09
CA LYS A 524 -0.27 15.82 -13.60
C LYS A 524 -0.06 16.13 -12.10
N GLU A 525 0.34 15.14 -11.30
CA GLU A 525 0.42 15.20 -9.83
C GLU A 525 1.79 15.66 -9.28
N LYS A 526 2.76 16.03 -10.13
CA LYS A 526 4.13 16.42 -9.71
C LYS A 526 4.46 17.91 -9.82
N TYR A 527 3.57 18.75 -10.34
CA TYR A 527 3.92 20.14 -10.65
C TYR A 527 3.42 21.14 -9.60
N PRO A 528 4.29 22.01 -9.06
CA PRO A 528 3.86 23.12 -8.21
C PRO A 528 3.04 24.16 -8.99
N PRO A 529 2.33 25.09 -8.33
CA PRO A 529 1.50 26.11 -8.98
C PRO A 529 2.25 26.97 -10.02
N MET A 530 3.53 27.25 -9.76
CA MET A 530 4.46 27.89 -10.69
C MET A 530 5.42 26.84 -11.26
N VAL A 531 5.55 26.77 -12.58
CA VAL A 531 6.37 25.77 -13.27
C VAL A 531 7.39 26.42 -14.18
N ASN A 532 8.48 25.71 -14.42
CA ASN A 532 9.49 26.08 -15.39
C ASN A 532 9.18 25.42 -16.74
N VAL A 533 9.00 26.24 -17.77
CA VAL A 533 8.86 25.79 -19.16
C VAL A 533 10.17 26.03 -19.88
N TYR A 534 10.77 24.95 -20.39
CA TYR A 534 11.95 25.01 -21.25
C TYR A 534 11.50 24.92 -22.71
N SER A 535 11.88 25.92 -23.52
CA SER A 535 11.66 25.93 -24.97
C SER A 535 13.00 25.90 -25.70
N VAL A 536 13.10 25.07 -26.73
CA VAL A 536 14.28 24.96 -27.60
C VAL A 536 13.88 25.34 -29.02
N GLY A 537 14.54 26.34 -29.61
CA GLY A 537 14.17 26.82 -30.94
C GLY A 537 14.93 28.07 -31.39
N ASN A 538 14.50 28.64 -32.52
CA ASN A 538 15.02 29.89 -33.06
C ASN A 538 14.09 31.06 -32.71
N PHE A 539 14.40 31.74 -31.62
CA PHE A 539 13.62 32.88 -31.11
C PHE A 539 13.85 34.20 -31.87
N LYS A 540 14.71 34.20 -32.90
CA LYS A 540 14.95 35.37 -33.75
C LYS A 540 13.95 35.49 -34.91
N THR A 541 13.11 34.47 -35.09
CA THR A 541 12.04 34.44 -36.10
C THR A 541 10.73 34.94 -35.49
N ASP A 542 9.83 35.47 -36.32
CA ASP A 542 8.50 35.91 -35.91
C ASP A 542 7.42 35.23 -36.78
N PRO A 543 6.58 34.34 -36.22
CA PRO A 543 6.63 33.85 -34.85
C PRO A 543 7.88 32.98 -34.58
N PRO A 544 8.33 32.85 -33.32
CA PRO A 544 9.46 31.98 -32.96
C PRO A 544 9.27 30.53 -33.43
N GLU A 545 10.26 29.99 -34.13
CA GLU A 545 10.33 28.58 -34.48
C GLU A 545 10.69 27.76 -33.24
N ILE A 546 9.79 26.88 -32.80
CA ILE A 546 9.97 26.04 -31.61
C ILE A 546 10.11 24.59 -32.02
N PHE A 547 11.23 23.96 -31.63
CA PHE A 547 11.48 22.55 -31.86
C PHE A 547 10.95 21.68 -30.72
N SER A 548 11.18 22.08 -29.46
CA SER A 548 10.68 21.38 -28.26
C SER A 548 10.22 22.41 -27.21
N ARG A 549 9.18 22.07 -26.45
CA ARG A 549 8.66 22.87 -25.34
C ARG A 549 8.08 21.96 -24.27
N GLU A 550 8.67 21.95 -23.07
CA GLU A 550 8.33 20.98 -22.02
C GLU A 550 8.40 21.60 -20.61
N LEU A 551 7.55 21.14 -19.69
CA LEU A 551 7.65 21.46 -18.26
C LEU A 551 8.76 20.62 -17.63
N CYS A 552 9.82 21.28 -17.15
CA CYS A 552 10.97 20.57 -16.59
C CYS A 552 11.68 21.36 -15.49
N GLY A 553 12.17 20.66 -14.47
CA GLY A 553 12.93 21.24 -13.35
C GLY A 553 14.44 20.97 -13.39
N GLY A 554 14.93 20.19 -14.36
CA GLY A 554 16.34 19.79 -14.45
C GLY A 554 17.25 20.82 -15.17
N PRO A 555 18.58 20.62 -15.12
CA PRO A 555 19.53 21.51 -15.78
C PRO A 555 19.53 21.30 -17.30
N HIS A 556 19.68 22.39 -18.05
CA HIS A 556 19.75 22.36 -19.52
C HIS A 556 20.97 23.13 -20.03
N VAL A 557 21.43 22.79 -21.23
CA VAL A 557 22.42 23.60 -21.95
C VAL A 557 21.79 24.92 -22.37
N LYS A 558 22.59 25.96 -22.66
CA LYS A 558 22.06 27.24 -23.14
C LYS A 558 21.79 27.22 -24.63
N ASN A 559 22.55 26.43 -25.38
CA ASN A 559 22.40 26.28 -26.82
C ASN A 559 22.58 24.80 -27.23
N THR A 560 21.81 24.33 -28.22
CA THR A 560 21.86 22.92 -28.66
C THR A 560 23.24 22.53 -29.23
N SER A 561 24.08 23.48 -29.64
CA SER A 561 25.46 23.20 -30.06
C SER A 561 26.32 22.59 -28.96
N GLU A 562 25.99 22.84 -27.68
CA GLU A 562 26.70 22.28 -26.53
C GLU A 562 26.44 20.78 -26.36
N ILE A 563 25.39 20.23 -26.99
CA ILE A 563 25.02 18.81 -26.89
C ILE A 563 26.06 17.92 -27.57
N GLY A 564 26.69 18.38 -28.66
CA GLY A 564 27.59 17.57 -29.49
C GLY A 564 26.82 16.71 -30.50
N ARG A 565 27.12 15.41 -30.58
CA ARG A 565 26.42 14.51 -31.53
C ARG A 565 25.54 13.50 -30.79
N PHE A 566 24.28 13.39 -31.17
CA PHE A 566 23.34 12.43 -30.59
C PHE A 566 23.34 11.09 -31.35
N LYS A 567 23.25 9.97 -30.62
CA LYS A 567 23.17 8.63 -31.20
C LYS A 567 22.21 7.73 -30.43
N ILE A 568 21.31 7.06 -31.15
CA ILE A 568 20.49 5.98 -30.61
C ILE A 568 21.32 4.69 -30.64
N LEU A 569 21.49 4.07 -29.49
CA LEU A 569 22.30 2.87 -29.29
C LEU A 569 21.49 1.59 -29.48
N LYS A 570 20.27 1.55 -28.92
CA LYS A 570 19.43 0.35 -28.94
C LYS A 570 17.95 0.70 -28.75
N GLN A 571 17.08 -0.10 -29.35
CA GLN A 571 15.65 -0.16 -29.04
C GLN A 571 15.27 -1.49 -28.37
N GLU A 572 14.37 -1.45 -27.39
CA GLU A 572 13.90 -2.61 -26.64
C GLU A 572 12.37 -2.51 -26.36
N PRO A 573 11.62 -3.62 -26.36
CA PRO A 573 10.27 -3.63 -25.80
C PRO A 573 10.31 -3.52 -24.27
N VAL A 574 9.38 -2.76 -23.68
CA VAL A 574 9.20 -2.70 -22.21
C VAL A 574 7.96 -3.48 -21.77
N GLY A 575 6.94 -3.52 -22.63
CA GLY A 575 5.65 -4.19 -22.41
C GLY A 575 4.72 -3.95 -23.61
N SER A 576 3.45 -4.38 -23.52
CA SER A 576 2.45 -4.06 -24.54
C SER A 576 2.28 -2.54 -24.66
N GLY A 577 2.34 -2.01 -25.88
CA GLY A 577 2.21 -0.56 -26.12
C GLY A 577 3.39 0.31 -25.67
N LEU A 578 4.50 -0.26 -25.17
CA LEU A 578 5.64 0.51 -24.64
C LEU A 578 6.98 0.13 -25.30
N ARG A 579 7.73 1.15 -25.70
CA ARG A 579 9.07 1.05 -26.29
C ARG A 579 10.08 1.83 -25.47
N ARG A 580 11.32 1.34 -25.49
CA ARG A 580 12.47 1.97 -24.86
C ARG A 580 13.55 2.23 -25.88
N LEU A 581 14.06 3.46 -25.89
CA LEU A 581 15.32 3.81 -26.56
C LEU A 581 16.41 4.05 -25.53
N ARG A 582 17.61 3.56 -25.82
CA ARG A 582 18.83 4.00 -25.15
C ARG A 582 19.63 4.83 -26.13
N ALA A 583 20.02 6.03 -25.72
CA ALA A 583 20.81 6.94 -26.54
C ALA A 583 21.93 7.59 -25.74
N THR A 584 22.90 8.16 -26.44
CA THR A 584 24.02 8.89 -25.83
C THR A 584 24.38 10.12 -26.66
N VAL A 585 25.29 10.94 -26.12
CA VAL A 585 25.86 12.12 -26.80
C VAL A 585 27.38 12.04 -26.79
N TYR A 586 28.00 12.43 -27.90
CA TYR A 586 29.45 12.51 -28.07
C TYR A 586 29.90 13.96 -28.09
#